data_AF-A0A9D6JYY3-F1
#
_entry.id   AF-A0A9D6JYY3-F1
#
_cell.length_a   1.000
_cell.length_b   1.000
_cell.length_c   1.000
_cell.angle_alpha   90.00
_cell.angle_beta   90.00
_cell.angle_gamma   90.00
#
_symmetry.space_group_name_H-M   'P 1'
#
loop_
_entity.id
_entity.type
_entity.pdbx_description
1 polymer ?
#
loop_
_entity_poly.entity_id
_entity_poly.type
_entity_poly.pdbx_seq_one_letter_code
_entity_poly.pdbx_strand_id
1 'polypeptide(L)'
;MECLYREYERTTSLPRHETTVTLNMLGYYALVRIAPSTPGAIIELGFMADDADLLRNGQDRVARGVAQGILCFLGQPSPSGSVS
;
A
#
# COMPACT_ATOMS: atom_id res chain seq x y z
N MET A 1 0.77 -7.53 -6.84
CA MET A 1 0.38 -7.45 -5.42
C MET A 1 1.57 -7.63 -4.48
N GLU A 2 2.40 -8.66 -4.67
CA GLU A 2 3.57 -8.96 -3.82
C GLU A 2 4.43 -7.75 -3.40
N CYS A 3 4.76 -6.86 -4.35
CA CYS A 3 5.51 -5.63 -4.05
C CYS A 3 4.84 -4.75 -2.98
N LEU A 4 3.53 -4.52 -3.06
CA LEU A 4 2.81 -3.67 -2.11
C LEU A 4 2.82 -4.29 -0.71
N TYR A 5 2.56 -5.59 -0.61
CA TYR A 5 2.57 -6.27 0.69
C TYR A 5 3.95 -6.25 1.33
N ARG A 6 4.97 -6.70 0.59
CA ARG A 6 6.33 -6.80 1.11
C ARG A 6 6.89 -5.44 1.53
N GLU A 7 6.78 -4.42 0.68
CA GLU A 7 7.40 -3.12 0.99
C GLU A 7 6.63 -2.36 2.07
N TYR A 8 5.30 -2.50 2.12
CA TYR A 8 4.51 -1.88 3.17
C TYR A 8 4.85 -2.49 4.52
N GLU A 9 4.77 -3.82 4.66
CA GLU A 9 5.09 -4.53 5.90
C GLU A 9 6.52 -4.26 6.37
N ARG A 10 7.51 -4.30 5.46
CA ARG A 10 8.90 -4.01 5.79
C ARG A 10 9.11 -2.58 6.31
N THR A 11 8.36 -1.61 5.81
CA THR A 11 8.57 -0.19 6.14
C THR A 11 7.78 0.24 7.38
N THR A 12 6.55 -0.24 7.52
CA THR A 12 5.66 0.13 8.62
C THR A 12 5.73 -0.84 9.79
N SER A 13 6.31 -2.02 9.59
CA SER A 13 6.26 -3.14 10.55
C SER A 13 4.83 -3.59 10.86
N LEU A 14 3.86 -3.20 10.04
CA LEU A 14 2.47 -3.62 10.17
C LEU A 14 2.27 -4.89 9.35
N PRO A 15 2.01 -6.05 9.99
CA PRO A 15 1.81 -7.30 9.29
C PRO A 15 0.54 -7.26 8.45
N ARG A 16 0.56 -7.99 7.32
CA ARG A 16 -0.64 -8.14 6.51
C ARG A 16 -1.76 -8.86 7.26
N HIS A 17 -2.97 -8.33 7.19
CA HIS A 17 -4.18 -9.06 7.52
C HIS A 17 -4.67 -9.88 6.31
N GLU A 18 -4.53 -11.20 6.34
CA GLU A 18 -4.84 -12.04 5.18
C GLU A 18 -6.33 -12.14 4.86
N THR A 19 -7.20 -11.89 5.85
CA THR A 19 -8.64 -12.12 5.77
C THR A 19 -9.46 -10.90 5.38
N THR A 20 -8.82 -9.74 5.25
CA THR A 20 -9.52 -8.45 5.13
C THR A 20 -9.67 -7.98 3.68
N VAL A 21 -8.90 -8.58 2.76
CA VAL A 21 -9.00 -8.35 1.32
C VAL A 21 -9.93 -9.37 0.71
N THR A 22 -11.05 -8.92 0.15
CA THR A 22 -12.06 -9.82 -0.46
C THR A 22 -12.13 -9.62 -1.98
N LEU A 23 -12.55 -10.67 -2.71
CA LEU A 23 -12.75 -10.60 -4.17
C LEU A 23 -13.75 -9.52 -4.58
N ASN A 24 -14.71 -9.18 -3.71
CA ASN A 24 -15.69 -8.12 -3.95
C ASN A 24 -15.05 -6.74 -4.11
N MET A 25 -13.83 -6.53 -3.61
CA MET A 25 -13.10 -5.27 -3.78
C MET A 25 -12.61 -5.04 -5.22
N LEU A 26 -12.59 -6.07 -6.07
CA LEU A 26 -12.25 -5.91 -7.50
C LEU A 26 -13.35 -5.20 -8.29
N GLY A 27 -14.59 -5.24 -7.81
CA GLY A 27 -15.75 -4.57 -8.42
C GLY A 27 -15.91 -3.11 -7.99
N TYR A 28 -14.93 -2.54 -7.29
CA TYR A 28 -15.05 -1.19 -6.79
C TYR A 28 -15.19 -0.18 -7.92
N TYR A 29 -16.13 0.76 -7.77
CA TYR A 29 -16.58 1.64 -8.84
C TYR A 29 -15.45 2.46 -9.50
N ALA A 30 -14.42 2.82 -8.73
CA ALA A 30 -13.27 3.54 -9.27
C ALA A 30 -12.43 2.67 -10.21
N LEU A 31 -12.34 1.36 -9.98
CA LEU A 31 -11.55 0.43 -10.79
C LEU A 31 -12.21 0.13 -12.15
N VAL A 32 -13.54 0.24 -12.25
CA VAL A 32 -14.26 0.03 -13.52
C VAL A 32 -14.30 1.28 -14.41
N ARG A 33 -13.78 2.42 -13.94
CA ARG A 33 -13.73 3.69 -14.69
C ARG A 33 -12.38 4.00 -15.34
N ILE A 34 -11.35 3.18 -15.08
CA ILE A 34 -10.04 3.30 -15.72
C ILE A 34 -9.97 2.39 -16.96
N ALA A 35 -9.01 2.64 -17.85
CA ALA A 35 -8.81 1.79 -19.01
C ALA A 35 -8.53 0.34 -18.58
N PRO A 36 -9.06 -0.70 -19.28
CA PRO A 36 -8.86 -2.09 -18.88
C PRO A 36 -7.39 -2.54 -18.84
N SER A 37 -6.52 -1.86 -19.57
CA SER A 37 -5.07 -2.09 -19.58
C SER A 37 -4.33 -1.38 -18.44
N THR A 38 -5.00 -0.52 -17.68
CA THR A 38 -4.42 0.22 -16.55
C THR A 38 -4.54 -0.62 -15.28
N PRO A 39 -3.42 -1.00 -14.62
CA PRO A 39 -3.46 -1.66 -13.33
C PRO A 39 -4.12 -0.77 -12.28
N GLY A 40 -5.01 -1.34 -11.48
CA GLY A 40 -5.66 -0.66 -10.36
C GLY A 40 -5.54 -1.46 -9.07
N ALA A 41 -5.44 -0.77 -7.94
CA ALA A 41 -5.36 -1.37 -6.62
C ALA A 41 -6.08 -0.49 -5.58
N ILE A 42 -6.69 -1.13 -4.58
CA ILE A 42 -7.11 -0.50 -3.33
C ILE A 42 -6.06 -0.87 -2.28
N ILE A 43 -5.62 0.12 -1.50
CA ILE A 43 -4.60 -0.08 -0.47
C ILE A 43 -5.21 0.31 0.87
N GLU A 44 -5.53 -0.69 1.68
CA GLU A 44 -5.97 -0.50 3.06
C GLU A 44 -4.72 -0.40 3.96
N LEU A 45 -4.56 0.74 4.63
CA LEU A 45 -3.31 1.09 5.32
C LEU A 45 -3.23 0.58 6.77
N GLY A 46 -4.34 0.09 7.31
CA GLY A 46 -4.48 -0.40 8.68
C GLY A 46 -5.89 -0.17 9.21
N PHE A 47 -6.17 -0.69 10.40
CA PHE A 47 -7.43 -0.49 11.11
C PHE A 47 -7.35 0.72 12.03
N MET A 48 -8.32 1.62 11.96
CA MET A 48 -8.36 2.77 12.88
C MET A 48 -8.48 2.38 14.36
N ALA A 49 -8.96 1.17 14.67
CA ALA A 49 -9.06 0.68 16.04
C ALA A 49 -7.70 0.19 16.58
N ASP A 50 -6.93 -0.51 15.76
CA ASP A 50 -5.71 -1.22 16.19
C ASP A 50 -4.43 -0.46 15.83
N ASP A 51 -4.44 0.29 14.72
CA ASP A 51 -3.26 0.92 14.11
C ASP A 51 -3.28 2.45 14.19
N ALA A 52 -4.15 3.01 15.05
CA ALA A 52 -4.40 4.45 15.13
C ALA A 52 -3.11 5.28 15.31
N ASP A 53 -2.17 4.80 16.13
CA ASP A 53 -0.92 5.51 16.39
C ASP A 53 -0.03 5.60 15.14
N LEU A 54 0.19 4.48 14.45
CA LEU A 54 0.90 4.46 13.17
C LEU A 54 0.23 5.37 12.14
N LEU A 55 -1.10 5.31 12.04
CA LEU A 55 -1.86 6.10 11.06
C LEU A 55 -1.88 7.60 11.38
N ARG A 56 -1.71 7.99 12.65
CA ARG A 56 -1.76 9.39 13.10
C ARG A 56 -0.39 10.04 13.30
N ASN A 57 0.63 9.26 13.63
CA ASN A 57 1.95 9.74 14.00
C ASN A 57 3.07 9.17 13.12
N GLY A 58 2.77 8.18 12.27
CA GLY A 58 3.72 7.49 11.40
C GLY A 58 3.46 7.68 9.90
N GLN A 59 2.78 8.75 9.49
CA GLN A 59 2.36 8.98 8.10
C GLN A 59 3.54 8.94 7.12
N ASP A 60 4.72 9.43 7.50
CA ASP A 60 5.92 9.37 6.65
C ASP A 60 6.33 7.92 6.34
N ARG A 61 6.23 7.02 7.33
CA ARG A 61 6.52 5.60 7.15
C ARG A 61 5.46 4.93 6.28
N VAL A 62 4.19 5.24 6.51
CA VAL A 62 3.06 4.75 5.71
C VAL A 62 3.20 5.17 4.25
N ALA A 63 3.40 6.47 3.99
CA ALA A 63 3.58 7.02 2.66
C ALA A 63 4.82 6.42 1.96
N ARG A 64 5.93 6.25 2.70
CA ARG A 64 7.14 5.60 2.18
C ARG A 64 6.89 4.14 1.80
N GLY A 65 6.17 3.37 2.61
CA GLY A 65 5.82 1.99 2.31
C GLY A 65 4.98 1.87 1.03
N VAL A 66 3.98 2.73 0.87
CA VAL A 66 3.15 2.80 -0.35
C VAL A 66 4.01 3.16 -1.57
N ALA A 67 4.83 4.20 -1.47
CA ALA A 67 5.69 4.65 -2.57
C ALA A 67 6.68 3.55 -2.99
N GLN A 68 7.33 2.89 -2.03
CA GLN A 68 8.26 1.78 -2.31
C GLN A 68 7.56 0.59 -2.97
N GLY A 69 6.34 0.25 -2.53
CA GLY A 69 5.55 -0.80 -3.17
C GLY A 69 5.15 -0.47 -4.61
N ILE A 70 4.80 0.79 -4.90
CA ILE A 70 4.49 1.25 -6.27
C ILE A 70 5.75 1.21 -7.15
N LEU A 71 6.89 1.72 -6.65
CA LEU A 71 8.15 1.70 -7.39
C LEU A 71 8.60 0.27 -7.73
N CYS A 72 8.50 -0.64 -6.76
CA CYS A 72 8.75 -2.07 -6.99
C CYS A 72 7.83 -2.63 -8.08
N PHE A 73 6.53 -2.32 -8.05
CA PHE A 73 5.58 -2.77 -9.07
C PHE A 73 5.95 -2.26 -10.47
N LEU A 74 6.45 -1.03 -10.56
CA LEU A 74 6.92 -0.41 -11.80
C LEU A 74 8.32 -0.87 -12.23
N GLY A 75 9.00 -1.71 -11.44
CA GLY A 75 10.39 -2.11 -11.69
C GLY A 75 11.39 -0.97 -11.54
N GLN A 76 11.04 0.08 -10.79
CA GLN A 76 11.90 1.23 -10.53
C GLN A 76 12.72 1.02 -9.25
N PRO A 77 13.98 1.48 -9.21
CA PRO A 77 14.75 1.46 -7.98
C PRO A 77 14.13 2.41 -6.94
N SER A 78 14.14 1.99 -5.68
CA SER A 78 13.79 2.86 -4.56
C SER A 78 14.73 4.07 -4.53
N PRO A 79 14.23 5.30 -4.38
CA PRO A 79 15.09 6.47 -4.32
C PRO A 79 16.06 6.34 -3.14
N SER A 80 17.35 6.41 -3.44
CA SER A 80 18.45 6.43 -2.48
C SER A 80 18.50 7.82 -1.83
N GLY A 81 17.63 8.08 -0.85
CA GLY A 81 17.55 9.41 -0.23
C GLY A 81 17.11 9.34 1.23
N SER A 82 18.07 9.51 2.15
CA SER A 82 17.83 10.11 3.45
C SER A 82 17.35 11.54 3.23
N VAL A 83 16.08 11.81 3.53
CA VAL A 83 15.62 13.18 3.74
C VAL A 83 16.43 13.70 4.94
N SER A 84 17.33 14.65 4.66
CA SER A 84 18.04 15.42 5.69
C SER A 84 17.09 16.35 6.43
#